data_AF-A0A7S1IVY2-F1
#
_entry.id   AF-A0A7S1IVY2-F1
#
_cell.length_a   1.000
_cell.length_b   1.000
_cell.length_c   1.000
_cell.angle_alpha   90.00
_cell.angle_beta   90.00
_cell.angle_gamma   90.00
#
_symmetry.space_group_name_H-M   'P 1'
#
loop_
_entity.id
_entity.type
_entity.pdbx_description
1 polymer ?
#
loop_
_entity_poly.entity_id
_entity_poly.type
_entity_poly.pdbx_seq_one_letter_code
_entity_poly.pdbx_strand_id
1 'polypeptide(L)'
;GPITVHRTSPDSVELDIRLDYSGDPEVKIAFNGVQVHVKRLVIKGHLVVTLKPLMSVLPICGAIQIMFLNPPDLDFELAGGISCTEFPTIVKVLREVLISRVNGALVMPNRIT
;
A
#
# COMPACT_ATOMS: atom_id res chain seq x y z
N GLY A 1 -2.31 10.79 10.80
CA GLY A 1 -1.71 12.08 10.39
C GLY A 1 -2.77 13.01 9.86
N PRO A 2 -2.45 14.27 9.51
CA PRO A 2 -3.44 15.21 8.97
C PRO A 2 -3.99 14.71 7.62
N ILE A 3 -5.31 14.78 7.46
CA ILE A 3 -6.03 14.52 6.21
C ILE A 3 -6.30 15.88 5.58
N THR A 4 -5.88 16.09 4.33
CA THR A 4 -6.13 17.33 3.59
C THR A 4 -7.09 17.03 2.44
N VAL A 5 -8.10 17.88 2.26
CA VAL A 5 -9.08 17.72 1.17
C VAL A 5 -8.83 18.80 0.13
N HIS A 6 -8.66 18.38 -1.12
CA HIS A 6 -8.48 19.23 -2.28
C HIS A 6 -9.65 19.07 -3.24
N ARG A 7 -10.20 20.19 -3.71
CA ARG A 7 -11.21 20.18 -4.78
C ARG A 7 -10.51 20.49 -6.10
N THR A 8 -10.32 19.46 -6.92
CA THR A 8 -9.56 19.56 -8.18
C THR A 8 -10.45 19.95 -9.36
N SER A 9 -11.76 19.66 -9.30
CA SER A 9 -12.76 20.09 -10.29
C SER A 9 -14.15 20.16 -9.65
N PRO A 10 -15.17 20.73 -10.31
CA PRO A 10 -16.54 20.78 -9.77
C PRO A 10 -17.07 19.40 -9.37
N ASP A 11 -16.69 18.37 -10.12
CA ASP A 11 -17.20 17.00 -10.03
C ASP A 11 -16.16 16.01 -9.51
N SER A 12 -15.12 16.48 -8.80
CA SER A 12 -14.13 15.61 -8.19
C SER A 12 -13.65 16.10 -6.82
N VAL A 13 -13.51 15.16 -5.89
CA VAL A 13 -12.83 15.38 -4.61
C VAL A 13 -11.56 14.56 -4.57
N GLU A 14 -10.47 15.16 -4.14
CA GLU A 14 -9.21 14.47 -3.84
C GLU A 14 -8.92 14.58 -2.35
N LEU A 15 -8.59 13.45 -1.74
CA LEU A 15 -8.19 13.38 -0.34
C LEU A 15 -6.71 13.00 -0.30
N ASP A 16 -5.87 13.91 0.20
CA ASP A 16 -4.47 13.66 0.51
C ASP A 16 -4.36 13.16 1.96
N ILE A 17 -3.89 11.93 2.10
CA ILE A 17 -3.80 11.20 3.34
C ILE A 17 -2.33 10.87 3.59
N ARG A 18 -1.76 11.44 4.65
CA ARG A 18 -0.50 10.94 5.20
C ARG A 18 -0.76 9.64 5.95
N LEU A 19 -0.40 8.53 5.31
CA LEU A 19 -0.46 7.19 5.87
C LEU A 19 0.79 6.93 6.71
N ASP A 20 0.57 6.62 7.99
CA ASP A 20 1.57 6.04 8.88
C ASP A 20 0.92 4.83 9.54
N TYR A 21 1.18 3.66 8.97
CA TYR A 21 0.67 2.39 9.42
C TYR A 21 1.81 1.61 10.07
N SER A 22 1.57 1.09 11.27
CA SER A 22 2.47 0.16 11.96
C SER A 22 1.60 -0.89 12.62
N GLY A 23 1.78 -2.15 12.23
CA GLY A 23 1.01 -3.26 12.76
C GLY A 23 1.79 -4.56 12.71
N ASP A 24 1.27 -5.57 13.41
CA ASP A 24 1.83 -6.92 13.46
C ASP A 24 0.87 -7.88 12.72
N PRO A 25 0.86 -7.90 11.37
CA PRO A 25 -0.09 -8.69 10.62
C PRO A 25 0.31 -10.16 10.62
N GLU A 26 -0.62 -11.08 10.87
CA GLU A 26 -0.33 -12.52 10.83
C GLU A 26 -0.30 -13.07 9.38
N VAL A 27 0.66 -12.60 8.59
CA VAL A 27 0.85 -13.06 7.20
C VAL A 27 1.85 -14.21 7.17
N LYS A 28 1.44 -15.36 6.64
CA LYS A 28 2.27 -16.55 6.46
C LYS A 28 2.60 -16.70 4.99
N ILE A 29 3.88 -16.69 4.66
CA ILE A 29 4.38 -16.87 3.29
C ILE A 29 5.09 -18.22 3.25
N ALA A 30 4.62 -19.13 2.40
CA ALA A 30 5.26 -20.41 2.16
C ALA A 30 5.82 -20.43 0.73
N PHE A 31 7.12 -20.63 0.60
CA PHE A 31 7.78 -20.80 -0.70
C PHE A 31 8.83 -21.89 -0.64
N ASN A 32 8.70 -22.88 -1.51
CA ASN A 32 9.67 -23.98 -1.68
C ASN A 32 10.10 -24.66 -0.36
N GLY A 33 9.14 -24.93 0.54
CA GLY A 33 9.40 -25.57 1.84
C GLY A 33 9.84 -24.62 2.97
N VAL A 34 10.10 -23.35 2.67
CA VAL A 34 10.40 -22.31 3.67
C VAL A 34 9.10 -21.64 4.10
N GLN A 35 8.84 -21.61 5.41
CA GLN A 35 7.74 -20.84 6.00
C GLN A 35 8.29 -19.60 6.69
N VAL A 36 7.73 -18.45 6.32
CA VAL A 36 8.09 -17.14 6.85
C VAL A 36 6.84 -16.48 7.41
N HIS A 37 6.93 -15.90 8.59
CA HIS A 37 5.87 -15.07 9.16
C HIS A 37 6.28 -13.61 9.07
N VAL A 38 5.39 -12.73 8.64
CA VAL A 38 5.58 -11.30 8.82
C VAL A 38 5.23 -11.01 10.28
N LYS A 39 6.20 -10.55 11.07
CA LYS A 39 5.98 -10.16 12.47
C LYS A 39 5.50 -8.73 12.58
N ARG A 40 6.04 -7.86 11.73
CA ARG A 40 5.75 -6.43 11.72
C ARG A 40 5.69 -5.92 10.30
N LEU A 41 4.76 -5.03 10.03
CA LEU A 41 4.64 -4.29 8.78
C LEU A 41 4.45 -2.81 9.11
N VAL A 42 5.32 -1.99 8.55
CA VAL A 42 5.28 -0.54 8.63
C VAL A 42 5.15 0.01 7.22
N ILE A 43 4.16 0.87 7.01
CA ILE A 43 3.93 1.54 5.73
C ILE A 43 3.81 3.03 6.01
N LYS A 44 4.67 3.83 5.38
CA LYS A 44 4.64 5.28 5.45
C LYS A 44 4.58 5.87 4.06
N GLY A 45 3.66 6.80 3.83
CA GLY A 45 3.55 7.41 2.52
C GLY A 45 2.41 8.42 2.38
N HIS A 46 2.40 9.08 1.23
CA HIS A 46 1.34 10.01 0.84
C HIS A 46 0.37 9.30 -0.09
N LEU A 47 -0.83 8.98 0.43
CA LEU A 47 -1.91 8.32 -0.29
C LEU A 47 -2.90 9.38 -0.77
N VAL A 48 -3.25 9.35 -2.05
CA VAL A 48 -4.27 10.18 -2.66
C VAL A 48 -5.47 9.32 -3.03
N VAL A 49 -6.66 9.71 -2.55
CA VAL A 49 -7.93 9.10 -2.93
C VAL A 49 -8.73 10.09 -3.76
N THR A 50 -9.02 9.77 -5.02
CA THR A 50 -9.83 10.59 -5.93
C THR A 50 -11.22 9.99 -6.07
N LEU A 51 -12.25 10.79 -5.83
CA LEU A 51 -13.66 10.47 -6.10
C LEU A 51 -14.08 11.21 -7.36
N LYS A 52 -14.41 10.49 -8.45
CA LYS A 52 -14.84 11.08 -9.72
C LYS A 52 -15.63 10.09 -10.59
N PRO A 53 -16.69 10.52 -11.30
CA PRO A 53 -17.38 11.80 -11.15
C PRO A 53 -18.20 11.82 -9.86
N LEU A 54 -18.35 12.99 -9.23
CA LEU A 54 -19.34 13.18 -8.19
C LEU A 54 -20.73 13.22 -8.83
N MET A 55 -21.67 12.47 -8.26
CA MET A 55 -23.04 12.34 -8.75
C MET A 55 -24.03 12.92 -7.74
N SER A 56 -25.10 13.55 -8.25
CA SER A 56 -26.18 14.11 -7.42
C SER A 56 -27.20 13.07 -6.96
N VAL A 57 -27.03 11.81 -7.38
CA VAL A 57 -27.86 10.64 -7.03
C VAL A 57 -26.96 9.57 -6.42
N LEU A 58 -27.48 8.79 -5.47
CA LEU A 58 -26.74 7.68 -4.88
C LEU A 58 -26.38 6.62 -5.95
N PRO A 59 -25.16 6.05 -5.95
CA PRO A 59 -24.01 6.39 -5.11
C PRO A 59 -23.37 7.75 -5.50
N ILE A 60 -22.97 8.53 -4.49
CA ILE A 60 -22.51 9.94 -4.62
C ILE A 60 -21.25 10.10 -5.48
N CYS A 61 -20.56 9.01 -5.82
CA CYS A 61 -19.41 9.00 -6.72
C CYS A 61 -19.49 7.80 -7.68
N GLY A 62 -19.11 8.04 -8.94
CA GLY A 62 -19.10 7.01 -9.99
C GLY A 62 -17.87 6.11 -9.97
N ALA A 63 -16.76 6.57 -9.37
CA ALA A 63 -15.57 5.75 -9.14
C ALA A 63 -14.74 6.29 -7.96
N ILE A 64 -14.00 5.37 -7.33
CA ILE A 64 -13.01 5.66 -6.29
C ILE A 64 -11.66 5.22 -6.85
N GLN A 65 -10.69 6.11 -6.82
CA GLN A 65 -9.34 5.83 -7.32
C GLN A 65 -8.34 6.07 -6.19
N ILE A 66 -7.51 5.07 -5.92
CA ILE A 66 -6.54 5.10 -4.82
C ILE A 66 -5.13 4.98 -5.41
N MET A 67 -4.24 5.89 -5.02
CA MET A 67 -2.82 5.87 -5.42
C MET A 67 -1.91 6.44 -4.33
N PHE A 68 -0.63 6.11 -4.36
CA PHE A 68 0.42 6.84 -3.68
C PHE A 68 1.03 7.88 -4.60
N LEU A 69 1.26 9.09 -4.08
CA LEU A 69 1.88 10.20 -4.82
C LEU A 69 3.34 9.88 -5.19
N ASN A 70 4.03 9.18 -4.29
CA ASN A 70 5.40 8.70 -4.44
C ASN A 70 5.47 7.26 -3.91
N PRO A 71 6.47 6.45 -4.32
CA PRO A 71 6.74 5.16 -3.68
C PRO A 71 6.70 5.27 -2.14
N PRO A 72 5.81 4.53 -1.46
CA PRO A 72 5.75 4.57 0.00
C PRO A 72 6.96 3.83 0.60
N ASP A 73 7.39 4.28 1.76
CA ASP A 73 8.36 3.57 2.59
C ASP A 73 7.68 2.35 3.20
N LEU A 74 8.14 1.17 2.80
CA LEU A 74 7.64 -0.11 3.30
C LEU A 74 8.75 -0.82 4.05
N ASP A 75 8.54 -1.06 5.34
CA ASP A 75 9.43 -1.85 6.17
C ASP A 75 8.68 -3.02 6.81
N PHE A 76 9.37 -4.15 6.95
CA PHE A 76 8.78 -5.33 7.54
C PHE A 76 9.82 -6.14 8.28
N GLU A 77 9.39 -6.73 9.39
CA GLU A 77 10.15 -7.72 10.13
C GLU A 77 9.57 -9.09 9.84
N LEU A 78 10.44 -10.03 9.49
CA LEU A 78 10.07 -11.43 9.34
C LEU A 78 10.46 -12.18 10.62
N ALA A 79 9.57 -13.05 11.10
CA ALA A 79 9.84 -14.03 12.12
C ALA A 79 9.59 -15.44 11.57
N GLY A 80 10.40 -16.41 11.99
CA GLY A 80 10.30 -17.79 11.54
C GLY A 80 11.55 -18.53 11.94
N GLY A 81 11.40 -19.60 12.73
CA GLY A 81 12.53 -20.35 13.27
C GLY A 81 13.44 -20.93 12.18
N ILE A 82 14.74 -20.99 12.48
CA ILE A 82 15.88 -21.59 11.75
C ILE A 82 16.03 -21.18 10.26
N SER A 83 14.98 -21.19 9.43
CA SER A 83 15.04 -21.01 7.98
C SER A 83 15.08 -19.55 7.48
N CYS A 84 14.63 -18.54 8.22
CA CYS A 84 14.66 -17.15 7.71
C CYS A 84 16.05 -16.50 7.80
N THR A 85 16.83 -16.86 8.82
CA THR A 85 18.19 -16.38 9.05
C THR A 85 19.21 -16.91 8.05
N GLU A 86 18.91 -18.01 7.35
CA GLU A 86 19.81 -18.67 6.41
C GLU A 86 19.70 -18.13 4.97
N PHE A 87 18.64 -17.39 4.64
CA PHE A 87 18.37 -16.94 3.27
C PHE A 87 18.11 -15.42 3.17
N PRO A 88 19.13 -14.58 3.36
CA PRO A 88 19.02 -13.12 3.18
C PRO A 88 18.52 -12.73 1.77
N THR A 89 18.74 -13.57 0.78
CA THR A 89 18.23 -13.39 -0.60
C THR A 89 16.70 -13.41 -0.68
N ILE A 90 16.01 -14.27 0.10
CA ILE A 90 14.54 -14.36 0.08
C ILE A 90 13.93 -13.06 0.64
N VAL A 91 14.52 -12.52 1.70
CA VAL A 91 14.09 -11.25 2.30
C VAL A 91 14.24 -10.09 1.31
N LYS A 92 15.34 -10.06 0.55
CA LYS A 92 15.56 -9.06 -0.50
C LYS A 92 14.53 -9.19 -1.63
N VAL A 93 14.30 -10.40 -2.14
CA VAL A 93 13.31 -10.63 -3.20
C VAL A 93 11.90 -10.29 -2.75
N LEU A 94 11.49 -10.65 -1.52
CA LEU A 94 10.18 -10.26 -0.98
C LEU A 94 10.04 -8.74 -0.88
N ARG A 95 11.09 -8.05 -0.39
CA ARG A 95 11.11 -6.58 -0.34
C ARG A 95 10.99 -5.98 -1.75
N GLU A 96 11.77 -6.47 -2.70
CA GLU A 96 11.74 -6.02 -4.10
C GLU A 96 10.38 -6.28 -4.76
N VAL A 97 9.77 -7.45 -4.55
CA VAL A 97 8.44 -7.78 -5.10
C VAL A 97 7.36 -6.91 -4.49
N LEU A 98 7.35 -6.72 -3.16
CA LEU A 98 6.35 -5.86 -2.51
C LEU A 98 6.48 -4.41 -2.98
N ILE A 99 7.70 -3.87 -2.99
CA ILE A 99 7.97 -2.51 -3.48
C ILE A 99 7.61 -2.42 -4.97
N SER A 100 7.98 -3.40 -5.79
CA SER A 100 7.66 -3.42 -7.23
C SER A 100 6.15 -3.50 -7.49
N ARG A 101 5.40 -4.26 -6.68
CA ARG A 101 3.93 -4.35 -6.80
C ARG A 101 3.25 -3.07 -6.34
N VAL A 102 3.70 -2.48 -5.23
CA VAL A 102 3.17 -1.20 -4.76
C VAL A 102 3.51 -0.09 -5.77
N ASN A 103 4.73 -0.05 -6.28
CA ASN A 103 5.12 0.94 -7.29
C ASN A 103 4.44 0.72 -8.65
N GLY A 104 4.25 -0.54 -9.06
CA GLY A 104 3.65 -0.89 -10.33
C GLY A 104 2.12 -0.85 -10.36
N ALA A 105 1.45 -0.98 -9.21
CA ALA A 105 -0.01 -0.98 -9.14
C ALA A 105 -0.60 0.27 -8.48
N LEU A 106 0.15 0.93 -7.59
CA LEU A 106 -0.36 2.00 -6.74
C LEU A 106 0.36 3.35 -6.91
N VAL A 107 1.45 3.45 -7.70
CA VAL A 107 2.10 4.74 -7.98
C VAL A 107 1.68 5.26 -9.36
N MET A 108 1.61 6.58 -9.52
CA MET A 108 1.24 7.23 -10.78
C MET A 108 1.97 6.60 -11.99
N PRO A 109 1.29 6.37 -13.13
CA PRO A 109 -0.12 6.71 -13.43
C PRO A 109 -1.14 5.62 -13.04
N ASN A 110 -0.74 4.56 -12.34
CA ASN A 110 -1.60 3.42 -12.08
C ASN A 110 -2.70 3.78 -11.05
N ARG A 111 -3.96 3.49 -11.40
CA ARG A 111 -5.14 3.72 -10.55
C ARG A 111 -5.91 2.41 -10.40
N ILE A 112 -6.13 1.97 -9.16
CA ILE A 112 -7.13 0.93 -8.87
C ILE A 112 -8.50 1.61 -8.91
N THR A 113 -9.41 1.10 -9.76
CA THR A 113 -10.79 1.60 -9.93
C THR A 113 -11.78 0.53 -9.52
#